data_AF-A0A1N6EDX3-F1
#
_entry.id   AF-A0A1N6EDX3-F1
#
_cell.length_a   1.000
_cell.length_b   1.000
_cell.length_c   1.000
_cell.angle_alpha   90.00
_cell.angle_beta   90.00
_cell.angle_gamma   90.00
#
_symmetry.space_group_name_H-M   'P 1'
#
loop_
_entity.id
_entity.type
_entity.pdbx_description
1 polymer ?
#
loop_
_entity_poly.entity_id
_entity_poly.type
_entity_poly.pdbx_seq_one_letter_code
_entity_poly.pdbx_strand_id
1 'polypeptide(L)'
;MKRVVLAALMMLGAVAARAEAVTVFAAASLKGALDEVAAAWNGEVQISYAGSSALARQIAAGAPADLFLSANPEWVDWLEADGVALKRVDLLSNALVLVAGADDPRAGLDQLKGQDRVAMALVDAVPAGIYGKAALESLGLWEAVAPRVVQADNVRAALALVALGEAPLGIVYATDARAEPGVRVVAEFPPMSHPPILYPVAALTEAGAPLMGFLQSAEAAEIFTRHGFGVIAE
;
A
#
# COMPACT_ATOMS: atom_id res chain seq x y z
N MET A 1 -76.89 -4.61 15.58
CA MET A 1 -75.83 -5.48 15.06
C MET A 1 -75.17 -4.82 13.86
N LYS A 2 -74.00 -4.17 14.03
CA LYS A 2 -73.17 -3.69 12.92
C LYS A 2 -71.74 -4.14 13.22
N ARG A 3 -71.25 -5.12 12.46
CA ARG A 3 -69.91 -5.69 12.58
C ARG A 3 -68.94 -4.75 11.85
N VAL A 4 -68.03 -4.12 12.58
CA VAL A 4 -66.89 -3.40 12.02
C VAL A 4 -65.77 -4.42 11.86
N VAL A 5 -65.36 -4.69 10.62
CA VAL A 5 -64.19 -5.52 10.30
C VAL A 5 -63.02 -4.55 10.13
N LEU A 6 -62.06 -4.63 11.05
CA LEU A 6 -60.81 -3.87 10.99
C LEU A 6 -59.80 -4.69 10.18
N ALA A 7 -59.48 -4.26 8.96
CA ALA A 7 -58.41 -4.84 8.16
C ALA A 7 -57.07 -4.26 8.64
N ALA A 8 -56.24 -5.10 9.27
CA ALA A 8 -54.87 -4.76 9.63
C ALA A 8 -53.98 -4.90 8.39
N LEU A 9 -53.51 -3.77 7.86
CA LEU A 9 -52.51 -3.72 6.79
C LEU A 9 -51.14 -4.03 7.43
N MET A 10 -50.62 -5.24 7.23
CA MET A 10 -49.22 -5.55 7.51
C MET A 10 -48.35 -4.91 6.41
N MET A 11 -47.71 -3.78 6.73
CA MET A 11 -46.63 -3.25 5.91
C MET A 11 -45.38 -4.11 6.12
N LEU A 12 -45.10 -5.03 5.19
CA LEU A 12 -43.77 -5.61 5.04
C LEU A 12 -42.84 -4.49 4.57
N GLY A 13 -42.11 -3.87 5.49
CA GLY A 13 -40.93 -3.10 5.15
C GLY A 13 -39.87 -4.05 4.63
N ALA A 14 -39.56 -3.98 3.34
CA ALA A 14 -38.36 -4.58 2.80
C ALA A 14 -37.16 -3.85 3.45
N VAL A 15 -36.59 -4.43 4.49
CA VAL A 15 -35.25 -4.04 4.96
C VAL A 15 -34.33 -4.44 3.82
N ALA A 16 -33.92 -3.48 3.01
CA ALA A 16 -32.81 -3.68 2.10
C ALA A 16 -31.62 -4.07 2.98
N ALA A 17 -31.21 -5.34 2.93
CA ALA A 17 -29.97 -5.80 3.52
C ALA A 17 -28.85 -5.03 2.80
N ARG A 18 -28.41 -3.92 3.38
CA ARG A 18 -27.25 -3.19 2.91
C ARG A 18 -26.07 -4.14 3.11
N ALA A 19 -25.41 -4.51 2.02
CA ALA A 19 -24.19 -5.32 2.11
C ALA A 19 -23.22 -4.62 3.08
N GLU A 20 -22.70 -5.37 4.04
CA GLU A 20 -21.74 -4.85 5.00
C GLU A 20 -20.48 -4.38 4.26
N ALA A 21 -19.89 -3.28 4.73
CA ALA A 21 -18.74 -2.70 4.05
C ALA A 21 -17.52 -3.64 4.15
N VAL A 22 -16.83 -3.86 3.03
CA VAL A 22 -15.60 -4.65 3.01
C VAL A 22 -14.48 -3.83 3.64
N THR A 23 -13.89 -4.35 4.71
CA THR A 23 -12.80 -3.69 5.44
C THR A 23 -11.45 -4.08 4.83
N VAL A 24 -10.69 -3.10 4.35
CA VAL A 24 -9.44 -3.31 3.64
C VAL A 24 -8.29 -2.67 4.40
N PHE A 25 -7.28 -3.46 4.72
CA PHE A 25 -6.01 -2.98 5.26
C PHE A 25 -5.00 -2.94 4.11
N ALA A 26 -4.49 -1.77 3.75
CA ALA A 26 -3.65 -1.60 2.57
C ALA A 26 -2.36 -0.82 2.87
N ALA A 27 -1.26 -1.26 2.25
CA ALA A 27 0.00 -0.54 2.26
C ALA A 27 -0.20 0.93 1.84
N ALA A 28 0.42 1.85 2.57
CA ALA A 28 0.26 3.29 2.32
C ALA A 28 0.59 3.74 0.88
N SER A 29 1.48 3.04 0.18
CA SER A 29 1.82 3.34 -1.22
C SER A 29 0.69 3.11 -2.21
N LEU A 30 -0.28 2.25 -1.87
CA LEU A 30 -1.47 1.99 -2.67
C LEU A 30 -2.49 3.14 -2.61
N LYS A 31 -2.28 4.12 -1.70
CA LYS A 31 -3.17 5.26 -1.56
C LYS A 31 -3.23 6.07 -2.86
N GLY A 32 -4.44 6.43 -3.28
CA GLY A 32 -4.72 7.02 -4.59
C GLY A 32 -5.23 5.97 -5.58
N ALA A 33 -4.40 4.98 -5.93
CA ALA A 33 -4.80 3.91 -6.83
C ALA A 33 -5.96 3.08 -6.25
N LEU A 34 -5.82 2.63 -5.00
CA LEU A 34 -6.86 1.82 -4.36
C LEU A 34 -8.10 2.64 -3.99
N ASP A 35 -7.95 3.94 -3.71
CA ASP A 35 -9.10 4.85 -3.50
C ASP A 35 -9.94 4.94 -4.80
N GLU A 36 -9.28 5.03 -5.97
CA GLU A 36 -9.96 5.05 -7.26
C GLU A 36 -10.60 3.69 -7.60
N VAL A 37 -9.90 2.58 -7.35
CA VAL A 37 -10.48 1.24 -7.55
C VAL A 37 -11.69 1.02 -6.64
N ALA A 38 -11.63 1.43 -5.37
CA ALA A 38 -12.76 1.34 -4.47
C ALA A 38 -13.96 2.19 -4.92
N ALA A 39 -13.73 3.32 -5.58
CA ALA A 39 -14.79 4.14 -6.15
C ALA A 39 -15.45 3.50 -7.38
N ALA A 40 -14.71 2.68 -8.14
CA ALA A 40 -15.22 1.93 -9.28
C ALA A 40 -15.96 0.64 -8.87
N TRP A 41 -15.72 0.13 -7.66
CA TRP A 41 -16.36 -1.08 -7.15
C TRP A 41 -17.84 -0.86 -6.79
N ASN A 42 -18.69 -1.82 -7.16
CA ASN A 42 -20.12 -1.79 -6.80
C ASN A 42 -20.37 -2.37 -5.40
N GLY A 43 -19.86 -1.68 -4.38
CA GLY A 43 -20.01 -2.04 -2.97
C GLY A 43 -19.37 -1.00 -2.05
N GLU A 44 -19.66 -1.07 -0.75
CA GLU A 44 -19.04 -0.18 0.23
C GLU A 44 -17.69 -0.74 0.68
N VAL A 45 -16.65 0.08 0.64
CA VAL A 45 -15.27 -0.30 1.02
C VAL A 45 -14.76 0.68 2.08
N GLN A 46 -14.22 0.16 3.16
CA GLN A 46 -13.57 0.95 4.21
C GLN A 46 -12.08 0.61 4.22
N ILE A 47 -11.23 1.59 3.86
CA ILE A 47 -9.80 1.35 3.71
C ILE A 47 -9.02 2.01 4.84
N SER A 48 -8.17 1.23 5.49
CA SER A 48 -7.15 1.70 6.43
C SER A 48 -5.77 1.59 5.79
N TYR A 49 -5.05 2.71 5.74
CA TYR A 49 -3.71 2.79 5.18
C TYR A 49 -2.65 2.95 6.26
N ALA A 50 -1.60 2.12 6.23
CA ALA A 50 -0.41 2.27 7.05
C ALA A 50 0.78 1.49 6.45
N GLY A 51 1.88 1.39 7.20
CA GLY A 51 2.94 0.43 6.85
C GLY A 51 2.39 -1.00 6.92
N SER A 52 2.70 -1.84 5.94
CA SER A 52 2.21 -3.23 5.87
C SER A 52 2.51 -4.02 7.15
N SER A 53 3.65 -3.72 7.78
CA SER A 53 4.04 -4.26 9.08
C SER A 53 3.08 -3.96 10.22
N ALA A 54 2.62 -2.72 10.31
CA ALA A 54 1.67 -2.30 11.33
C ALA A 54 0.31 -2.96 11.10
N LEU A 55 -0.16 -2.99 9.85
CA LEU A 55 -1.42 -3.60 9.47
C LEU A 55 -1.43 -5.12 9.72
N ALA A 56 -0.37 -5.82 9.33
CA ALA A 56 -0.23 -7.25 9.60
C ALA A 56 -0.27 -7.53 11.11
N ARG A 57 0.46 -6.77 11.92
CA ARG A 57 0.42 -6.92 13.39
C ARG A 57 -0.97 -6.64 13.97
N GLN A 58 -1.71 -5.69 13.41
CA GLN A 58 -3.09 -5.42 13.83
C GLN A 58 -4.02 -6.60 13.48
N ILE A 59 -3.89 -7.18 12.28
CA ILE A 59 -4.65 -8.37 11.86
C ILE A 59 -4.37 -9.55 12.79
N ALA A 60 -3.09 -9.85 13.07
CA ALA A 60 -2.69 -10.89 14.02
C ALA A 60 -3.23 -10.63 15.43
N ALA A 61 -3.36 -9.36 15.84
CA ALA A 61 -3.98 -8.97 17.10
C ALA A 61 -5.52 -9.00 17.08
N GLY A 62 -6.16 -9.44 15.99
CA GLY A 62 -7.60 -9.60 15.86
C GLY A 62 -8.35 -8.38 15.35
N ALA A 63 -7.66 -7.39 14.74
CA ALA A 63 -8.34 -6.31 14.05
C ALA A 63 -9.17 -6.86 12.87
N PRO A 64 -10.45 -6.45 12.73
CA PRO A 64 -11.30 -6.96 11.67
C PRO A 64 -10.87 -6.39 10.32
N ALA A 65 -10.38 -7.25 9.44
CA ALA A 65 -10.10 -6.93 8.05
C ALA A 65 -10.54 -8.10 7.16
N ASP A 66 -11.14 -7.77 6.01
CA ASP A 66 -11.58 -8.75 5.00
C ASP A 66 -10.52 -8.95 3.92
N LEU A 67 -9.75 -7.90 3.62
CA LEU A 67 -8.63 -7.92 2.69
C LEU A 67 -7.40 -7.25 3.29
N PHE A 68 -6.24 -7.83 2.99
CA PHE A 68 -4.94 -7.24 3.28
C PHE A 68 -4.12 -7.11 1.99
N LEU A 69 -3.69 -5.89 1.68
CA LEU A 69 -2.77 -5.61 0.59
C LEU A 69 -1.42 -5.18 1.16
N SER A 70 -0.43 -6.07 1.10
CA SER A 70 0.92 -5.79 1.55
C SER A 70 1.76 -5.19 0.42
N ALA A 71 2.81 -4.44 0.76
CA ALA A 71 3.81 -3.97 -0.19
C ALA A 71 5.02 -4.91 -0.32
N ASN A 72 4.93 -6.10 0.30
CA ASN A 72 5.84 -7.22 0.10
C ASN A 72 5.17 -8.57 0.44
N PRO A 73 5.69 -9.70 -0.06
CA PRO A 73 5.22 -11.04 0.29
C PRO A 73 5.36 -11.39 1.77
N GLU A 74 6.44 -10.93 2.42
CA GLU A 74 6.84 -11.43 3.73
C GLU A 74 5.84 -11.10 4.84
N TRP A 75 5.09 -10.00 4.75
CA TRP A 75 4.05 -9.70 5.75
C TRP A 75 2.79 -10.56 5.57
N VAL A 76 2.52 -11.08 4.37
CA VAL A 76 1.47 -12.08 4.17
C VAL A 76 1.95 -13.46 4.61
N ASP A 77 3.20 -13.82 4.31
CA ASP A 77 3.83 -15.06 4.82
C ASP A 77 3.81 -15.10 6.35
N TRP A 78 4.14 -13.97 6.98
CA TRP A 78 4.16 -13.86 8.44
C TRP A 78 2.77 -14.06 9.05
N LEU A 79 1.71 -13.52 8.45
CA LEU A 79 0.33 -13.74 8.89
C LEU A 79 -0.10 -15.20 8.75
N GLU A 80 0.22 -15.83 7.62
CA GLU A 80 -0.09 -17.25 7.38
C GLU A 80 0.64 -18.14 8.39
N ALA A 81 1.91 -17.83 8.69
CA ALA A 81 2.70 -18.52 9.71
C ALA A 81 2.18 -18.30 11.15
N ASP A 82 1.52 -17.17 11.42
CA ASP A 82 0.83 -16.88 12.69
C ASP A 82 -0.55 -17.58 12.79
N GLY A 83 -0.95 -18.33 11.76
CA GLY A 83 -2.18 -19.12 11.74
C GLY A 83 -3.40 -18.39 11.20
N VAL A 84 -3.21 -17.22 10.57
CA VAL A 84 -4.30 -16.49 9.91
C VAL A 84 -4.65 -17.20 8.60
N ALA A 85 -5.88 -17.72 8.52
CA ALA A 85 -6.38 -18.33 7.30
C ALA A 85 -6.58 -17.26 6.21
N LEU A 86 -5.97 -17.47 5.05
CA LEU A 86 -6.03 -16.52 3.95
C LEU A 86 -5.94 -17.21 2.58
N LYS A 87 -6.39 -16.51 1.54
CA LYS A 87 -6.10 -16.82 0.13
C LYS A 87 -5.39 -15.64 -0.49
N ARG A 88 -4.23 -15.84 -1.12
CA ARG A 88 -3.42 -14.75 -1.68
C ARG A 88 -3.09 -14.91 -3.15
N VAL A 89 -2.89 -13.78 -3.81
CA VAL A 89 -2.27 -13.66 -5.13
C VAL A 89 -1.34 -12.45 -5.15
N ASP A 90 -0.23 -12.55 -5.90
CA ASP A 90 0.59 -11.38 -6.21
C ASP A 90 -0.14 -10.54 -7.25
N LEU A 91 -0.47 -9.29 -6.90
CA LEU A 91 -1.33 -8.45 -7.72
C LEU A 91 -0.52 -7.44 -8.55
N LEU A 92 0.38 -6.73 -7.88
CA LEU A 92 1.11 -5.60 -8.47
C LEU A 92 2.61 -5.71 -8.23
N SER A 93 3.37 -5.00 -9.06
CA SER A 93 4.79 -4.76 -8.87
C SER A 93 5.12 -3.26 -8.89
N ASN A 94 6.32 -2.91 -8.45
CA ASN A 94 6.77 -1.53 -8.39
C ASN A 94 8.29 -1.43 -8.52
N ALA A 95 8.81 -0.21 -8.60
CA ALA A 95 10.22 0.09 -8.63
C ALA A 95 10.60 1.00 -7.45
N LEU A 96 11.84 0.90 -7.00
CA LEU A 96 12.39 1.73 -5.94
C LEU A 96 13.13 2.93 -6.54
N VAL A 97 12.89 4.12 -6.00
CA VAL A 97 13.49 5.36 -6.50
C VAL A 97 14.08 6.20 -5.37
N LEU A 98 15.14 6.93 -5.72
CA LEU A 98 15.64 8.05 -4.94
C LEU A 98 14.91 9.31 -5.40
N VAL A 99 14.35 10.07 -4.46
CA VAL A 99 13.64 11.33 -4.73
C VAL A 99 14.32 12.51 -4.03
N ALA A 100 14.09 13.71 -4.56
CA ALA A 100 14.39 15.00 -3.95
C ALA A 100 13.19 15.94 -4.15
N GLY A 101 13.22 17.13 -3.54
CA GLY A 101 12.20 18.16 -3.80
C GLY A 101 12.10 18.52 -5.27
N ALA A 102 10.90 18.93 -5.72
CA ALA A 102 10.57 19.12 -7.15
C ALA A 102 11.58 20.01 -7.92
N ASP A 103 12.06 21.09 -7.30
CA ASP A 103 12.97 22.06 -7.92
C ASP A 103 14.46 21.79 -7.65
N ASP A 104 14.78 20.70 -6.93
CA ASP A 104 16.15 20.34 -6.64
C ASP A 104 16.89 19.96 -7.94
N PRO A 105 18.16 20.35 -8.18
CA PRO A 105 18.85 20.02 -9.44
C PRO A 105 19.61 18.67 -9.42
N ARG A 106 19.69 17.96 -8.29
CA ARG A 106 20.53 16.76 -8.14
C ARG A 106 20.11 15.60 -9.05
N ALA A 107 21.05 14.80 -9.52
CA ALA A 107 20.75 13.62 -10.32
C ALA A 107 21.68 12.47 -9.94
N GLY A 108 21.19 11.24 -10.06
CA GLY A 108 21.99 10.04 -9.82
C GLY A 108 21.99 9.53 -8.37
N LEU A 109 22.39 8.27 -8.20
CA LEU A 109 22.53 7.63 -6.88
C LEU A 109 23.81 8.07 -6.15
N ASP A 110 24.75 8.74 -6.84
CA ASP A 110 25.98 9.28 -6.25
C ASP A 110 25.69 10.33 -5.17
N GLN A 111 24.53 10.97 -5.21
CA GLN A 111 24.04 11.88 -4.16
C GLN A 111 23.99 11.22 -2.78
N LEU A 112 23.81 9.90 -2.71
CA LEU A 112 23.80 9.15 -1.45
C LEU A 112 25.19 9.13 -0.76
N LYS A 113 26.28 9.40 -1.49
CA LYS A 113 27.65 9.52 -0.95
C LYS A 113 27.89 10.84 -0.23
N GLY A 114 26.97 11.80 -0.33
CA GLY A 114 27.04 13.08 0.36
C GLY A 114 26.80 12.98 1.87
N GLN A 115 26.48 14.11 2.50
CA GLN A 115 26.19 14.19 3.94
C GLN A 115 24.71 14.52 4.24
N ASP A 116 23.86 14.54 3.22
CA ASP A 116 22.45 14.88 3.36
C ASP A 116 21.67 13.83 4.15
N ARG A 117 20.63 14.26 4.87
CA ARG A 117 19.67 13.31 5.47
C ARG A 117 18.88 12.60 4.38
N VAL A 118 18.60 11.32 4.60
CA VAL A 118 17.82 10.48 3.67
C VAL A 118 16.57 9.98 4.38
N ALA A 119 15.39 10.42 3.94
CA ALA A 119 14.13 9.91 4.44
C ALA A 119 13.89 8.48 3.94
N MET A 120 13.57 7.57 4.85
CA MET A 120 13.21 6.18 4.52
C MET A 120 12.04 5.76 5.41
N ALA A 121 11.27 4.77 4.99
CA ALA A 121 10.40 4.10 5.95
C ALA A 121 11.24 3.25 6.91
N LEU A 122 10.64 2.81 8.03
CA LEU A 122 11.33 1.96 9.03
C LEU A 122 12.02 0.76 8.37
N VAL A 123 13.35 0.69 8.47
CA VAL A 123 14.18 -0.19 7.63
C VAL A 123 14.14 -1.67 8.02
N ASP A 124 13.73 -1.96 9.25
CA ASP A 124 13.64 -3.33 9.77
C ASP A 124 12.20 -3.86 9.78
N ALA A 125 11.22 -3.09 9.29
CA ALA A 125 9.82 -3.49 9.36
C ALA A 125 8.98 -3.08 8.15
N VAL A 126 9.09 -1.83 7.68
CA VAL A 126 8.22 -1.34 6.60
C VAL A 126 8.82 -1.75 5.25
N PRO A 127 8.03 -2.33 4.31
CA PRO A 127 8.54 -2.81 3.04
C PRO A 127 9.45 -1.84 2.29
N ALA A 128 9.05 -0.57 2.10
CA ALA A 128 9.90 0.41 1.41
C ALA A 128 11.25 0.65 2.12
N GLY A 129 11.26 0.58 3.46
CA GLY A 129 12.47 0.68 4.26
C GLY A 129 13.37 -0.55 4.09
N ILE A 130 12.78 -1.75 4.11
CA ILE A 130 13.48 -3.02 3.88
C ILE A 130 14.10 -3.03 2.48
N TYR A 131 13.34 -2.70 1.43
CA TYR A 131 13.85 -2.60 0.07
C TYR A 131 14.93 -1.53 -0.06
N GLY A 132 14.75 -0.37 0.57
CA GLY A 132 15.75 0.70 0.60
C GLY A 132 17.06 0.27 1.25
N LYS A 133 17.00 -0.40 2.40
CA LYS A 133 18.17 -0.94 3.08
C LYS A 133 18.86 -2.01 2.23
N ALA A 134 18.11 -2.98 1.69
CA ALA A 134 18.65 -4.02 0.81
C ALA A 134 19.35 -3.41 -0.43
N ALA A 135 18.73 -2.41 -1.06
CA ALA A 135 19.30 -1.69 -2.20
C ALA A 135 20.62 -0.99 -1.84
N LEU A 136 20.66 -0.30 -0.70
CA LEU A 136 21.86 0.37 -0.22
C LEU A 136 22.96 -0.62 0.18
N GLU A 137 22.62 -1.76 0.78
CA GLU A 137 23.56 -2.82 1.13
C GLU A 137 24.18 -3.44 -0.14
N SER A 138 23.34 -3.77 -1.13
CA SER A 138 23.79 -4.31 -2.43
C SER A 138 24.73 -3.35 -3.17
N LEU A 139 24.49 -2.04 -3.06
CA LEU A 139 25.33 -1.00 -3.63
C LEU A 139 26.56 -0.64 -2.78
N GLY A 140 26.74 -1.26 -1.60
CA GLY A 140 27.83 -0.94 -0.67
C GLY A 140 27.75 0.46 -0.06
N LEU A 141 26.56 1.06 -0.02
CA LEU A 141 26.29 2.41 0.46
C LEU A 141 25.69 2.47 1.87
N TRP A 142 25.15 1.35 2.37
CA TRP A 142 24.39 1.31 3.62
C TRP A 142 25.15 1.89 4.81
N GLU A 143 26.38 1.44 5.08
CA GLU A 143 27.18 1.91 6.22
C GLU A 143 27.41 3.43 6.23
N ALA A 144 27.51 4.06 5.05
CA ALA A 144 27.69 5.51 4.91
C ALA A 144 26.37 6.29 4.99
N VAL A 145 25.25 5.66 4.66
CA VAL A 145 23.91 6.29 4.64
C VAL A 145 23.20 6.12 5.99
N ALA A 146 23.34 4.95 6.62
CA ALA A 146 22.62 4.56 7.84
C ALA A 146 22.63 5.62 8.96
N PRO A 147 23.76 6.28 9.28
CA PRO A 147 23.78 7.32 10.34
C PRO A 147 22.95 8.57 10.03
N ARG A 148 22.55 8.76 8.76
CA ARG A 148 21.82 9.94 8.26
C ARG A 148 20.38 9.60 7.86
N VAL A 149 19.94 8.36 8.06
CA VAL A 149 18.58 7.94 7.73
C VAL A 149 17.60 8.54 8.74
N VAL A 150 16.59 9.22 8.22
CA VAL A 150 15.43 9.68 8.98
C VAL A 150 14.29 8.71 8.69
N GLN A 151 13.94 7.89 9.69
CA GLN A 151 12.94 6.84 9.51
C GLN A 151 11.52 7.36 9.79
N ALA A 152 10.56 6.90 9.00
CA ALA A 152 9.13 7.20 9.15
C ALA A 152 8.28 5.92 9.18
N ASP A 153 7.07 6.01 9.75
CA ASP A 153 6.19 4.86 10.00
C ASP A 153 5.67 4.16 8.72
N ASN A 154 5.70 4.87 7.59
CA ASN A 154 5.37 4.32 6.28
C ASN A 154 6.03 5.12 5.16
N VAL A 155 5.99 4.60 3.93
CA VAL A 155 6.65 5.22 2.77
C VAL A 155 6.07 6.58 2.40
N ARG A 156 4.76 6.81 2.58
CA ARG A 156 4.13 8.12 2.32
C ARG A 156 4.52 9.15 3.37
N ALA A 157 4.77 8.74 4.61
CA ALA A 157 5.36 9.61 5.62
C ALA A 157 6.82 9.97 5.29
N ALA A 158 7.62 9.02 4.80
CA ALA A 158 8.98 9.30 4.34
C ALA A 158 8.99 10.25 3.13
N LEU A 159 8.07 10.05 2.17
CA LEU A 159 7.87 10.92 1.02
C LEU A 159 7.53 12.35 1.45
N ALA A 160 6.64 12.51 2.43
CA ALA A 160 6.22 13.81 2.94
C ALA A 160 7.39 14.61 3.51
N LEU A 161 8.36 13.97 4.19
CA LEU A 161 9.57 14.63 4.68
C LEU A 161 10.39 15.26 3.53
N VAL A 162 10.40 14.64 2.35
CA VAL A 162 11.08 15.19 1.17
C VAL A 162 10.27 16.32 0.53
N ALA A 163 8.96 16.11 0.36
CA ALA A 163 8.06 17.12 -0.21
C ALA A 163 8.04 18.42 0.63
N LEU A 164 8.15 18.30 1.96
CA LEU A 164 8.22 19.43 2.90
C LEU A 164 9.63 20.01 3.05
N GLY A 165 10.65 19.43 2.40
CA GLY A 165 12.05 19.86 2.50
C GLY A 165 12.73 19.56 3.84
N GLU A 166 12.12 18.72 4.68
CA GLU A 166 12.69 18.30 5.97
C GLU A 166 13.84 17.30 5.80
N ALA A 167 13.81 16.52 4.72
CA ALA A 167 14.91 15.67 4.27
C ALA A 167 15.28 15.99 2.81
N PRO A 168 16.55 16.28 2.49
CA PRO A 168 16.94 16.60 1.11
C PRO A 168 16.73 15.44 0.12
N LEU A 169 16.83 14.19 0.57
CA LEU A 169 16.65 12.99 -0.24
C LEU A 169 15.67 12.05 0.44
N GLY A 170 15.04 11.17 -0.32
CA GLY A 170 14.30 10.04 0.23
C GLY A 170 14.25 8.83 -0.68
N ILE A 171 14.04 7.65 -0.09
CA ILE A 171 13.89 6.38 -0.83
C ILE A 171 12.44 5.93 -0.70
N VAL A 172 11.74 5.87 -1.83
CA VAL A 172 10.30 5.60 -1.94
C VAL A 172 10.01 4.74 -3.17
N TYR A 173 8.75 4.38 -3.40
CA TYR A 173 8.37 3.71 -4.64
C TYR A 173 8.17 4.70 -5.79
N ALA A 174 8.35 4.25 -7.03
CA ALA A 174 8.14 5.08 -8.22
C ALA A 174 6.70 5.63 -8.30
N THR A 175 5.72 4.83 -7.87
CA THR A 175 4.30 5.25 -7.78
C THR A 175 4.07 6.33 -6.74
N ASP A 176 4.82 6.32 -5.63
CA ASP A 176 4.72 7.37 -4.61
C ASP A 176 5.23 8.69 -5.16
N ALA A 177 6.39 8.68 -5.83
CA ALA A 177 6.95 9.85 -6.48
C ALA A 177 6.03 10.42 -7.57
N ARG A 178 5.34 9.55 -8.32
CA ARG A 178 4.34 9.96 -9.32
C ARG A 178 3.12 10.64 -8.66
N ALA A 179 2.73 10.20 -7.48
CA ALA A 179 1.55 10.70 -6.78
C ALA A 179 1.78 12.01 -6.02
N GLU A 180 3.03 12.48 -5.91
CA GLU A 180 3.39 13.66 -5.13
C GLU A 180 4.13 14.71 -6.00
N PRO A 181 3.46 15.80 -6.41
CA PRO A 181 4.08 16.81 -7.26
C PRO A 181 5.17 17.63 -6.55
N GLY A 182 5.25 17.60 -5.21
CA GLY A 182 6.29 18.26 -4.43
C GLY A 182 7.67 17.58 -4.50
N VAL A 183 7.76 16.42 -5.14
CA VAL A 183 9.03 15.71 -5.34
C VAL A 183 9.30 15.41 -6.81
N ARG A 184 10.53 15.01 -7.10
CA ARG A 184 10.87 14.36 -8.36
C ARG A 184 11.81 13.18 -8.14
N VAL A 185 11.85 12.30 -9.13
CA VAL A 185 12.82 11.20 -9.18
C VAL A 185 14.21 11.75 -9.53
N VAL A 186 15.19 11.39 -8.71
CA VAL A 186 16.61 11.70 -8.87
C VAL A 186 17.34 10.55 -9.56
N ALA A 187 16.97 9.33 -9.21
CA ALA A 187 17.46 8.10 -9.82
C ALA A 187 16.53 6.92 -9.49
N GLU A 188 16.54 5.92 -10.34
CA GLU A 188 15.95 4.60 -10.05
C GLU A 188 17.04 3.68 -9.48
N PHE A 189 16.68 2.86 -8.49
CA PHE A 189 17.58 1.83 -7.99
C PHE A 189 17.62 0.66 -8.99
N PRO A 190 18.79 0.02 -9.24
CA PRO A 190 18.85 -1.14 -10.12
C PRO A 190 17.89 -2.24 -9.62
N PRO A 191 17.10 -2.90 -10.49
CA PRO A 191 16.17 -3.95 -10.08
C PRO A 191 16.84 -5.12 -9.34
N MET A 192 18.14 -5.36 -9.59
CA MET A 192 18.93 -6.38 -8.91
C MET A 192 19.50 -5.94 -7.55
N SER A 193 19.30 -4.69 -7.16
CA SER A 193 19.81 -4.17 -5.87
C SER A 193 18.95 -4.59 -4.68
N HIS A 194 17.69 -4.97 -4.91
CA HIS A 194 16.76 -5.41 -3.89
C HIS A 194 15.93 -6.60 -4.42
N PRO A 195 15.25 -7.37 -3.55
CA PRO A 195 14.28 -8.36 -4.01
C PRO A 195 13.16 -7.72 -4.85
N PRO A 196 12.47 -8.48 -5.71
CA PRO A 196 11.32 -7.96 -6.45
C PRO A 196 10.29 -7.32 -5.51
N ILE A 197 9.81 -6.13 -5.89
CA ILE A 197 8.76 -5.44 -5.14
C ILE A 197 7.42 -5.96 -5.65
N LEU A 198 6.75 -6.74 -4.83
CA LEU A 198 5.46 -7.36 -5.13
C LEU A 198 4.42 -6.95 -4.09
N TYR A 199 3.20 -6.72 -4.55
CA TYR A 199 2.06 -6.37 -3.71
C TYR A 199 1.06 -7.51 -3.72
N PRO A 200 1.16 -8.48 -2.79
CA PRO A 200 0.13 -9.49 -2.65
C PRO A 200 -1.16 -8.89 -2.09
N VAL A 201 -2.28 -9.34 -2.61
CA VAL A 201 -3.59 -9.20 -1.96
C VAL A 201 -3.97 -10.52 -1.32
N ALA A 202 -4.40 -10.47 -0.07
CA ALA A 202 -4.85 -11.62 0.70
C ALA A 202 -6.30 -11.42 1.18
N ALA A 203 -7.21 -12.30 0.78
CA ALA A 203 -8.54 -12.41 1.35
C ALA A 203 -8.46 -13.15 2.69
N LEU A 204 -8.87 -12.47 3.76
CA LEU A 204 -8.88 -12.96 5.14
C LEU A 204 -10.26 -13.55 5.52
N THR A 205 -11.30 -13.12 4.81
CA THR A 205 -12.68 -13.58 4.99
C THR A 205 -13.33 -13.84 3.63
N GLU A 206 -14.45 -14.56 3.62
CA GLU A 206 -15.26 -14.75 2.41
C GLU A 206 -15.90 -13.43 1.92
N ALA A 207 -16.08 -12.44 2.80
CA ALA A 207 -16.58 -11.11 2.42
C ALA A 207 -15.57 -10.31 1.57
N GLY A 208 -14.27 -10.58 1.73
CA GLY A 208 -13.21 -9.96 0.92
C GLY A 208 -13.08 -10.54 -0.49
N ALA A 209 -13.56 -11.76 -0.73
CA ALA A 209 -13.33 -12.47 -1.99
C ALA A 209 -13.89 -11.76 -3.25
N PRO A 210 -15.11 -11.16 -3.22
CA PRO A 210 -15.63 -10.41 -4.36
C PRO A 210 -14.75 -9.20 -4.73
N LEU A 211 -14.30 -8.42 -3.74
CA LEU A 211 -13.42 -7.27 -3.99
C LEU A 211 -12.02 -7.74 -4.44
N MET A 212 -11.49 -8.84 -3.91
CA MET A 212 -10.26 -9.46 -4.43
C MET A 212 -10.38 -9.87 -5.90
N GLY A 213 -11.54 -10.39 -6.32
CA GLY A 213 -11.84 -10.69 -7.72
C GLY A 213 -11.86 -9.43 -8.59
N PHE A 214 -12.45 -8.33 -8.10
CA PHE A 214 -12.45 -7.06 -8.81
C PHE A 214 -11.06 -6.43 -8.94
N LEU A 215 -10.23 -6.54 -7.90
CA LEU A 215 -8.85 -6.06 -7.93
C LEU A 215 -8.02 -6.73 -9.05
N GLN A 216 -8.37 -7.95 -9.44
CA GLN A 216 -7.75 -8.70 -10.55
C GLN A 216 -8.41 -8.45 -11.92
N SER A 217 -9.45 -7.62 -11.98
CA SER A 217 -10.14 -7.32 -13.24
C SER A 217 -9.34 -6.39 -14.15
N ALA A 218 -9.67 -6.38 -15.45
CA ALA A 218 -9.09 -5.45 -16.42
C ALA A 218 -9.32 -3.98 -16.05
N GLU A 219 -10.49 -3.65 -15.47
CA GLU A 219 -10.81 -2.30 -15.03
C GLU A 219 -9.89 -1.83 -13.90
N ALA A 220 -9.68 -2.67 -12.87
CA ALA A 220 -8.74 -2.36 -11.80
C ALA A 220 -7.29 -2.29 -12.32
N ALA A 221 -6.91 -3.20 -13.22
CA ALA A 221 -5.58 -3.21 -13.83
C ALA A 221 -5.29 -1.90 -14.60
N GLU A 222 -6.25 -1.35 -15.33
CA GLU A 222 -6.11 -0.07 -16.02
C GLU A 222 -5.88 1.09 -15.03
N ILE A 223 -6.61 1.09 -13.91
CA ILE A 223 -6.43 2.08 -12.85
C ILE A 223 -5.02 1.96 -12.25
N PHE A 224 -4.60 0.77 -11.82
CA PHE A 224 -3.26 0.56 -11.26
C PHE A 224 -2.14 0.97 -12.22
N THR A 225 -2.27 0.61 -13.50
CA THR A 225 -1.30 0.99 -14.55
C THR A 225 -1.21 2.50 -14.70
N ARG A 226 -2.33 3.23 -14.63
CA ARG A 226 -2.34 4.70 -14.71
C ARG A 226 -1.62 5.36 -13.54
N HIS A 227 -1.74 4.76 -12.35
CA HIS A 227 -1.00 5.14 -11.14
C HIS A 227 0.46 4.65 -11.15
N GLY A 228 0.90 3.93 -12.18
CA GLY A 228 2.29 3.55 -12.41
C GLY A 228 2.71 2.22 -11.78
N PHE A 229 1.78 1.43 -11.26
CA PHE A 229 2.06 0.07 -10.81
C PHE A 229 2.24 -0.85 -12.02
N GLY A 230 3.14 -1.83 -11.92
CA GLY A 230 3.08 -2.99 -12.80
C GLY A 230 1.96 -3.91 -12.35
N VAL A 231 1.17 -4.44 -13.28
CA VAL A 231 0.13 -5.44 -12.97
C VAL A 231 0.67 -6.82 -13.30
N ILE A 232 0.53 -7.77 -12.37
CA ILE A 232 1.09 -9.12 -12.47
C ILE A 232 0.05 -10.12 -13.01
N ALA A 233 -1.24 -9.80 -12.88
CA ALA A 233 -2.32 -10.75 -13.13
C ALA A 233 -2.29 -11.39 -14.53
N GLU A 234 -2.37 -12.72 -14.52
CA GLU A 234 -2.42 -13.65 -15.66
C GLU A 234 -3.75 -13.64 -16.42
#